data_AF-A0AA96QYW6-F1
#
_entry.id   AF-A0AA96QYW6-F1
#
_cell.length_a   1.000
_cell.length_b   1.000
_cell.length_c   1.000
_cell.angle_alpha   90.00
_cell.angle_beta   90.00
_cell.angle_gamma   90.00
#
_symmetry.space_group_name_H-M   'P 1'
#
loop_
_entity.id
_entity.type
_entity.pdbx_description
1 polymer ?
#
loop_
_entity_poly.entity_id
_entity_poly.type
_entity_poly.pdbx_seq_one_letter_code
_entity_poly.pdbx_strand_id
1 'polypeptide(L)'
;MFEKILTEWASQGFLVIANGRPGGTGSSTAAMLTASIDWAIAENSLSTSKYYGRIDTTKIAVMGQSCGGLETYEVATDPRLTTTVLWNSGLFNGGDKSALQRLRAPIAYFIGGSSDIAYENAVDDWRQLSAGLPAFMGNLDVGHNGTCSQANGGEFGRVGGHWLKWQLKGDPASKAQFVGTGCGLCATDWDVRRKDLS
;
A
#
# COMPACT_ATOMS: atom_id res chain seq x y z
N MET A 1 17.08 0.28 -1.13
CA MET A 1 16.23 0.75 -0.01
C MET A 1 15.08 -0.20 0.29
N PHE A 2 14.21 -0.52 -0.69
CA PHE A 2 12.96 -1.27 -0.44
C PHE A 2 13.12 -2.80 -0.36
N GLU A 3 14.26 -3.36 -0.72
CA GLU A 3 14.45 -4.83 -0.74
C GLU A 3 14.03 -5.50 0.57
N LYS A 4 14.45 -4.96 1.72
CA LYS A 4 14.17 -5.56 3.03
C LYS A 4 12.68 -5.60 3.39
N ILE A 5 11.92 -4.56 3.02
CA ILE A 5 10.48 -4.52 3.27
C ILE A 5 9.71 -5.41 2.29
N LEU A 6 10.15 -5.45 1.03
CA LEU A 6 9.52 -6.28 0.00
C LEU A 6 9.75 -7.78 0.25
N THR A 7 10.95 -8.17 0.67
CA THR A 7 11.26 -9.56 1.02
C THR A 7 10.58 -10.00 2.31
N GLU A 8 10.41 -9.10 3.28
CA GLU A 8 9.59 -9.35 4.47
C GLU A 8 8.17 -9.72 4.05
N TRP A 9 7.50 -8.91 3.22
CA TRP A 9 6.16 -9.25 2.75
C TRP A 9 6.14 -10.53 1.92
N ALA A 10 7.11 -10.75 1.03
CA ALA A 10 7.20 -11.98 0.26
C ALA A 10 7.30 -13.22 1.16
N SER A 11 8.06 -13.13 2.27
CA SER A 11 8.21 -14.22 3.25
C SER A 11 6.89 -14.63 3.91
N GLN A 12 5.90 -13.74 3.92
CA GLN A 12 4.56 -13.98 4.46
C GLN A 12 3.62 -14.66 3.44
N GLY A 13 4.16 -15.15 2.32
CA GLY A 13 3.44 -15.89 1.29
C GLY A 13 2.65 -14.98 0.35
N PHE A 14 3.27 -13.87 -0.08
CA PHE A 14 2.77 -13.00 -1.13
C PHE A 14 3.72 -13.05 -2.34
N LEU A 15 3.18 -12.99 -3.55
CA LEU A 15 3.99 -12.63 -4.71
C LEU A 15 4.18 -11.11 -4.70
N VAL A 16 5.42 -10.66 -4.52
CA VAL A 16 5.77 -9.23 -4.51
C VAL A 16 6.55 -8.92 -5.77
N ILE A 17 6.04 -7.99 -6.58
CA ILE A 17 6.68 -7.52 -7.81
C ILE A 17 7.06 -6.06 -7.62
N ALA A 18 8.35 -5.77 -7.77
CA ALA A 18 8.86 -4.41 -7.73
C ALA A 18 9.27 -3.98 -9.14
N ASN A 19 8.80 -2.82 -9.56
CA ASN A 19 9.18 -2.23 -10.85
C ASN A 19 10.65 -1.80 -10.81
N GLY A 20 11.45 -2.33 -11.73
CA GLY A 20 12.87 -2.01 -11.85
C GLY A 20 13.78 -3.21 -11.57
N ARG A 21 15.09 -3.00 -11.72
CA ARG A 21 16.09 -4.06 -11.47
C ARG A 21 16.38 -4.17 -9.97
N PRO A 22 16.51 -5.39 -9.41
CA PRO A 22 17.02 -5.57 -8.05
C PRO A 22 18.35 -4.84 -7.85
N GLY A 23 18.45 -4.02 -6.80
CA GLY A 23 19.64 -3.20 -6.52
C GLY A 23 19.93 -2.09 -7.55
N GLY A 24 19.07 -1.88 -8.54
CA GLY A 24 19.25 -0.89 -9.60
C GLY A 24 18.65 0.47 -9.27
N THR A 25 18.96 1.44 -10.14
CA THR A 25 18.32 2.76 -10.20
C THR A 25 17.60 2.92 -11.53
N GLY A 26 16.60 3.79 -11.58
CA GLY A 26 15.82 4.06 -12.77
C GLY A 26 14.54 4.82 -12.44
N SER A 27 13.73 5.04 -13.47
CA SER A 27 12.38 5.60 -13.34
C SER A 27 11.34 4.52 -13.55
N SER A 28 10.21 4.67 -12.89
CA SER A 28 9.01 3.87 -13.07
C SER A 28 7.90 4.71 -13.71
N THR A 29 6.82 4.03 -14.12
CA THR A 29 5.58 4.66 -14.53
C THR A 29 4.40 3.88 -13.96
N ALA A 30 3.26 4.54 -13.83
CA ALA A 30 1.99 3.92 -13.46
C ALA A 30 1.67 2.67 -14.29
N ALA A 31 1.92 2.72 -15.61
CA ALA A 31 1.69 1.59 -16.51
C ALA A 31 2.51 0.33 -16.16
N MET A 32 3.67 0.47 -15.50
CA MET A 32 4.44 -0.69 -15.05
C MET A 32 3.75 -1.45 -13.91
N LEU A 33 2.97 -0.75 -13.06
CA LEU A 33 2.18 -1.38 -12.00
C LEU A 33 1.09 -2.28 -12.60
N THR A 34 0.36 -1.79 -13.59
CA THR A 34 -0.68 -2.61 -14.27
C THR A 34 -0.07 -3.71 -15.13
N ALA A 35 1.06 -3.46 -15.79
CA ALA A 35 1.79 -4.51 -16.52
C ALA A 35 2.29 -5.64 -15.61
N SER A 36 2.68 -5.32 -14.37
CA SER A 36 3.04 -6.33 -13.37
C SER A 36 1.86 -7.20 -12.96
N ILE A 37 0.66 -6.61 -12.84
CA ILE A 37 -0.59 -7.35 -12.60
C ILE A 37 -0.89 -8.27 -13.80
N ASP A 38 -0.82 -7.74 -15.02
CA ASP A 38 -1.05 -8.52 -16.25
C ASP A 38 -0.12 -9.72 -16.34
N TRP A 39 1.18 -9.51 -16.06
CA TRP A 39 2.18 -10.58 -16.05
C TRP A 39 1.86 -11.65 -15.00
N ALA A 40 1.51 -11.26 -13.77
CA ALA A 40 1.19 -12.22 -12.72
C ALA A 40 -0.03 -13.08 -13.07
N ILE A 41 -1.07 -12.49 -13.67
CA ILE A 41 -2.27 -13.20 -14.12
C ILE A 41 -1.94 -14.16 -15.27
N ALA A 42 -1.12 -13.73 -16.22
CA ALA A 42 -0.68 -14.56 -17.34
C ALA A 42 0.14 -15.77 -16.84
N GLU A 43 1.14 -15.53 -15.97
CA GLU A 43 1.97 -16.58 -15.36
C GLU A 43 1.13 -17.59 -14.57
N ASN A 44 0.09 -17.14 -13.86
CA ASN A 44 -0.81 -18.04 -13.16
C ASN A 44 -1.57 -18.99 -14.10
N SER A 45 -1.75 -18.61 -15.36
CA SER A 45 -2.51 -19.36 -16.38
C SER A 45 -1.64 -20.21 -17.31
N LEU A 46 -0.32 -19.96 -17.33
CA LEU A 46 0.65 -20.66 -18.17
C LEU A 46 1.08 -21.98 -17.53
N SER A 47 0.71 -23.13 -18.11
CA SER A 47 1.02 -24.46 -17.57
C SER A 47 2.51 -24.76 -17.38
N THR A 48 3.37 -24.06 -18.12
CA THR A 48 4.83 -24.15 -18.01
C THR A 48 5.42 -23.21 -16.96
N SER A 49 4.63 -22.28 -16.42
CA SER A 49 5.09 -21.35 -15.40
C SER A 49 5.23 -22.04 -14.04
N LYS A 50 6.27 -21.66 -13.29
CA LYS A 50 6.42 -22.03 -11.88
C LYS A 50 5.30 -21.48 -10.99
N TYR A 51 4.53 -20.50 -11.48
CA TYR A 51 3.41 -19.87 -10.77
C TYR A 51 2.05 -20.43 -11.18
N TYR A 52 2.00 -21.40 -12.10
CA TYR A 52 0.75 -21.97 -12.60
C TYR A 52 -0.19 -22.42 -11.46
N GLY A 53 -1.36 -21.80 -11.36
CA GLY A 53 -2.37 -22.08 -10.34
C GLY A 53 -1.96 -21.75 -8.90
N ARG A 54 -0.92 -20.92 -8.68
CA ARG A 54 -0.40 -20.57 -7.34
C ARG A 54 -0.71 -19.15 -6.90
N ILE A 55 -1.25 -18.32 -7.77
CA ILE A 55 -1.56 -16.92 -7.50
C ILE A 55 -3.09 -16.77 -7.44
N ASP A 56 -3.61 -16.22 -6.34
CA ASP A 56 -4.99 -15.75 -6.28
C ASP A 56 -5.09 -14.40 -7.00
N THR A 57 -5.53 -14.44 -8.25
CA THR A 57 -5.63 -13.25 -9.12
C THR A 57 -6.80 -12.33 -8.76
N THR A 58 -7.60 -12.69 -7.76
CA THR A 58 -8.68 -11.83 -7.22
C THR A 58 -8.22 -10.99 -6.02
N LYS A 59 -6.98 -11.20 -5.56
CA LYS A 59 -6.40 -10.58 -4.36
C LYS A 59 -5.16 -9.77 -4.72
N ILE A 60 -5.36 -8.51 -5.10
CA ILE A 60 -4.32 -7.65 -5.65
C ILE A 60 -4.19 -6.36 -4.82
N ALA A 61 -2.97 -6.04 -4.40
CA ALA A 61 -2.63 -4.74 -3.82
C ALA A 61 -1.67 -4.00 -4.75
N VAL A 62 -1.88 -2.69 -4.91
CA VAL A 62 -0.88 -1.78 -5.50
C VAL A 62 -0.41 -0.82 -4.44
N MET A 63 0.90 -0.61 -4.39
CA MET A 63 1.55 0.14 -3.32
C MET A 63 2.67 1.01 -3.87
N GLY A 64 2.91 2.16 -3.26
CA GLY A 64 3.99 3.05 -3.67
C GLY A 64 4.45 4.00 -2.58
N GLN A 65 5.74 4.36 -2.62
CA GLN A 65 6.34 5.34 -1.72
C GLN A 65 6.68 6.63 -2.47
N SER A 66 6.44 7.79 -1.84
CA SER A 66 6.74 9.10 -2.44
C SER A 66 6.16 9.24 -3.86
N CYS A 67 6.98 9.51 -4.89
CA CYS A 67 6.56 9.54 -6.29
C CYS A 67 5.86 8.25 -6.77
N GLY A 68 6.27 7.07 -6.27
CA GLY A 68 5.59 5.81 -6.58
C GLY A 68 4.16 5.77 -6.03
N GLY A 69 3.84 6.57 -5.01
CA GLY A 69 2.45 6.76 -4.55
C GLY A 69 1.61 7.57 -5.53
N LEU A 70 2.21 8.49 -6.30
CA LEU A 70 1.53 9.19 -7.40
C LEU A 70 1.20 8.21 -8.54
N GLU A 71 2.17 7.37 -8.92
CA GLU A 71 1.94 6.28 -9.87
C GLU A 71 0.85 5.32 -9.39
N THR A 72 0.81 5.05 -8.08
CA THR A 72 -0.23 4.23 -7.44
C THR A 72 -1.61 4.86 -7.59
N TYR A 73 -1.72 6.19 -7.39
CA TYR A 73 -2.99 6.89 -7.60
C TYR A 73 -3.50 6.83 -9.03
N GLU A 74 -2.60 6.91 -10.03
CA GLU A 74 -2.97 6.84 -11.44
C GLU A 74 -3.66 5.51 -11.80
N VAL A 75 -3.34 4.43 -11.08
CA VAL A 75 -3.91 3.09 -11.31
C VAL A 75 -4.91 2.67 -10.23
N ALA A 76 -5.15 3.47 -9.20
CA ALA A 76 -5.96 3.10 -8.04
C ALA A 76 -7.46 2.88 -8.35
N THR A 77 -7.89 3.21 -9.58
CA THR A 77 -9.24 2.93 -10.09
C THR A 77 -9.34 1.62 -10.88
N ASP A 78 -8.23 0.87 -11.01
CA ASP A 78 -8.24 -0.42 -11.68
C ASP A 78 -9.18 -1.38 -10.93
N PRO A 79 -10.20 -1.94 -11.59
CA PRO A 79 -11.24 -2.75 -10.93
C PRO A 79 -10.71 -4.07 -10.37
N ARG A 80 -9.48 -4.47 -10.70
CA ARG A 80 -8.86 -5.69 -10.19
C ARG A 80 -8.28 -5.51 -8.79
N LEU A 81 -8.11 -4.27 -8.33
CA LEU A 81 -7.47 -4.00 -7.04
C LEU A 81 -8.40 -4.35 -5.88
N THR A 82 -7.87 -5.10 -4.92
CA THR A 82 -8.47 -5.35 -3.62
C THR A 82 -8.16 -4.22 -2.65
N THR A 83 -6.97 -3.61 -2.74
CA THR A 83 -6.58 -2.48 -1.88
C THR A 83 -5.47 -1.64 -2.51
N THR A 84 -5.39 -0.38 -2.09
CA THR A 84 -4.34 0.58 -2.47
C THR A 84 -3.59 1.02 -1.22
N VAL A 85 -2.25 1.09 -1.27
CA VAL A 85 -1.44 1.49 -0.11
C VAL A 85 -0.41 2.56 -0.47
N LEU A 86 -0.42 3.65 0.28
CA LEU A 86 0.46 4.78 0.08
C LEU A 86 1.42 4.88 1.27
N TRP A 87 2.71 4.86 0.97
CA TRP A 87 3.77 5.00 1.95
C TRP A 87 4.38 6.39 1.79
N ASN A 88 4.35 7.24 2.82
CA ASN A 88 4.99 8.56 2.81
C ASN A 88 4.69 9.35 1.52
N SER A 89 3.41 9.39 1.15
CA SER A 89 2.94 9.93 -0.13
C SER A 89 1.55 10.54 -0.02
N GLY A 90 1.25 11.42 -0.96
CA GLY A 90 -0.03 12.08 -1.18
C GLY A 90 0.03 12.89 -2.47
N LEU A 91 -1.11 13.14 -3.12
CA LEU A 91 -1.17 14.01 -4.29
C LEU A 91 -0.73 15.42 -3.91
N PHE A 92 0.04 16.08 -4.76
CA PHE A 92 0.51 17.44 -4.49
C PHE A 92 -0.64 18.41 -4.19
N ASN A 93 -0.47 19.24 -3.17
CA ASN A 93 -1.43 20.29 -2.84
C ASN A 93 -1.59 21.26 -4.03
N GLY A 94 -2.84 21.53 -4.42
CA GLY A 94 -3.17 22.33 -5.60
C GLY A 94 -3.10 21.56 -6.94
N GLY A 95 -2.74 20.28 -6.94
CA GLY A 95 -2.85 19.38 -8.09
C GLY A 95 -4.29 18.88 -8.32
N ASP A 96 -4.50 18.11 -9.39
CA ASP A 96 -5.80 17.47 -9.65
C ASP A 96 -6.08 16.36 -8.62
N LYS A 97 -7.10 16.57 -7.79
CA LYS A 97 -7.57 15.62 -6.76
C LYS A 97 -8.77 14.78 -7.23
N SER A 98 -9.20 14.93 -8.48
CA SER A 98 -10.36 14.22 -9.04
C SER A 98 -10.22 12.69 -8.96
N ALA A 99 -8.98 12.18 -8.94
CA ALA A 99 -8.68 10.77 -8.79
C ALA A 99 -9.21 10.19 -7.47
N LEU A 100 -9.19 10.97 -6.37
CA LEU A 100 -9.67 10.54 -5.05
C LEU A 100 -11.16 10.17 -5.08
N GLN A 101 -11.94 10.87 -5.90
CA GLN A 101 -13.39 10.64 -6.03
C GLN A 101 -13.72 9.34 -6.77
N ARG A 102 -12.75 8.81 -7.53
CA ARG A 102 -12.93 7.60 -8.35
C ARG A 102 -12.43 6.33 -7.67
N LEU A 103 -11.81 6.44 -6.49
CA LEU A 103 -11.33 5.30 -5.71
C LEU A 103 -12.50 4.37 -5.34
N ARG A 104 -12.29 3.07 -5.49
CA ARG A 104 -13.30 2.03 -5.20
C ARG A 104 -12.82 0.97 -4.22
N ALA A 105 -11.51 0.72 -4.17
CA ALA A 105 -10.91 -0.24 -3.25
C ALA A 105 -10.51 0.44 -1.93
N PRO A 106 -10.52 -0.29 -0.80
CA PRO A 106 -9.96 0.19 0.46
C PRO A 106 -8.55 0.77 0.31
N ILE A 107 -8.30 1.93 0.93
CA ILE A 107 -7.03 2.64 0.84
C ILE A 107 -6.37 2.79 2.23
N ALA A 108 -5.05 2.60 2.28
CA ALA A 108 -4.26 2.88 3.49
C ALA A 108 -3.15 3.90 3.22
N TYR A 109 -3.02 4.87 4.12
CA TYR A 109 -1.92 5.83 4.18
C TYR A 109 -1.05 5.48 5.39
N PHE A 110 0.23 5.20 5.16
CA PHE A 110 1.23 5.03 6.19
C PHE A 110 2.30 6.09 6.01
N ILE A 111 2.34 7.08 6.90
CA ILE A 111 3.08 8.33 6.71
C ILE A 111 4.10 8.52 7.84
N GLY A 112 5.23 9.13 7.52
CA GLY A 112 6.37 9.33 8.42
C GLY A 112 6.20 10.42 9.48
N GLY A 113 4.96 10.77 9.84
CA GLY A 113 4.69 11.85 10.81
C GLY A 113 4.85 13.25 10.22
N SER A 114 4.73 14.28 11.04
CA SER A 114 4.76 15.69 10.57
C SER A 114 6.10 16.13 9.98
N SER A 115 7.17 15.38 10.23
CA SER A 115 8.50 15.61 9.63
C SER A 115 8.61 15.06 8.20
N ASP A 116 7.65 14.24 7.74
CA ASP A 116 7.55 13.75 6.37
C ASP A 116 7.08 14.87 5.42
N ILE A 117 7.84 15.09 4.35
CA ILE A 117 7.52 16.09 3.31
C ILE A 117 6.17 15.83 2.62
N ALA A 118 5.67 14.60 2.66
CA ALA A 118 4.38 14.21 2.08
C ALA A 118 3.22 14.28 3.09
N TYR A 119 3.47 14.59 4.36
CA TYR A 119 2.45 14.57 5.42
C TYR A 119 1.25 15.47 5.09
N GLU A 120 1.51 16.73 4.74
CA GLU A 120 0.43 17.67 4.42
C GLU A 120 -0.35 17.25 3.16
N ASN A 121 0.31 16.64 2.18
CA ASN A 121 -0.36 16.11 0.99
C ASN A 121 -1.29 14.94 1.36
N ALA A 122 -0.83 14.02 2.21
CA ALA A 122 -1.62 12.88 2.66
C ALA A 122 -2.83 13.32 3.50
N VAL A 123 -2.63 14.29 4.40
CA VAL A 123 -3.71 14.85 5.22
C VAL A 123 -4.74 15.59 4.37
N ASP A 124 -4.31 16.30 3.33
CA ASP A 124 -5.21 16.92 2.34
C ASP A 124 -6.01 15.87 1.57
N ASP A 125 -5.35 14.83 1.03
CA ASP A 125 -6.02 13.72 0.35
C ASP A 125 -7.08 13.07 1.24
N TRP A 126 -6.71 12.79 2.49
CA TRP A 126 -7.58 12.21 3.49
C TRP A 126 -8.88 13.00 3.66
N ARG A 127 -8.81 14.33 3.72
CA ARG A 127 -9.99 15.19 3.88
C ARG A 127 -10.93 15.08 2.68
N GLN A 128 -10.37 14.84 1.49
CA GLN A 128 -11.10 14.82 0.22
C GLN A 128 -11.63 13.44 -0.17
N LEU A 129 -11.26 12.35 0.53
CA LEU A 129 -11.81 11.02 0.26
C LEU A 129 -13.34 11.00 0.33
N SER A 130 -13.95 10.37 -0.68
CA SER A 130 -15.40 10.16 -0.76
C SER A 130 -15.95 9.46 0.48
N ALA A 131 -17.14 9.87 0.90
CA ALA A 131 -17.87 9.14 1.93
C ALA A 131 -18.16 7.69 1.49
N GLY A 132 -18.07 6.74 2.43
CA GLY A 132 -18.29 5.32 2.17
C GLY A 132 -17.06 4.58 1.62
N LEU A 133 -15.94 5.25 1.35
CA LEU A 133 -14.69 4.59 0.99
C LEU A 133 -13.97 4.12 2.27
N PRO A 134 -13.76 2.80 2.47
CA PRO A 134 -12.99 2.31 3.61
C PRO A 134 -11.55 2.82 3.51
N ALA A 135 -11.12 3.59 4.51
CA ALA A 135 -9.81 4.18 4.54
C ALA A 135 -9.16 4.11 5.92
N PHE A 136 -7.85 3.88 5.92
CA PHE A 136 -6.99 3.94 7.10
C PHE A 136 -5.88 4.97 6.88
N MET A 137 -5.56 5.75 7.89
CA MET A 137 -4.35 6.57 7.93
C MET A 137 -3.65 6.32 9.26
N GLY A 138 -2.38 5.94 9.19
CA GLY A 138 -1.47 5.85 10.33
C GLY A 138 -0.27 6.76 10.10
N ASN A 139 0.06 7.58 11.10
CA ASN A 139 1.28 8.37 11.12
C ASN A 139 2.22 7.86 12.22
N LEU A 140 3.48 7.65 11.87
CA LEU A 140 4.56 7.28 12.79
C LEU A 140 5.73 8.24 12.56
N ASP A 141 6.30 8.87 13.59
CA ASP A 141 7.35 9.88 13.43
C ASP A 141 8.72 9.28 13.05
N VAL A 142 8.86 8.93 11.77
CA VAL A 142 10.05 8.29 11.18
C VAL A 142 10.52 9.00 9.90
N GLY A 143 9.88 10.11 9.54
CA GLY A 143 10.22 10.94 8.38
C GLY A 143 9.96 10.27 7.03
N HIS A 144 10.31 10.99 5.95
CA HIS A 144 9.93 10.62 4.57
C HIS A 144 10.48 9.27 4.08
N ASN A 145 11.63 8.83 4.59
CA ASN A 145 12.19 7.53 4.23
C ASN A 145 11.53 6.37 4.99
N GLY A 146 10.80 6.68 6.07
CA GLY A 146 10.19 5.69 6.94
C GLY A 146 11.19 4.66 7.48
N THR A 147 10.71 3.45 7.72
CA THR A 147 11.53 2.35 8.25
C THR A 147 11.99 1.34 7.18
N CYS A 148 11.75 1.61 5.89
CA CYS A 148 11.92 0.64 4.79
C CYS A 148 13.32 -0.01 4.69
N SER A 149 14.37 0.70 5.12
CA SER A 149 15.76 0.22 5.08
C SER A 149 16.21 -0.55 6.34
N GLN A 150 15.37 -0.58 7.38
CA GLN A 150 15.60 -1.33 8.61
C GLN A 150 15.45 -2.84 8.36
N ALA A 151 15.88 -3.66 9.32
CA ALA A 151 15.66 -5.11 9.26
C ALA A 151 14.17 -5.39 9.06
N ASN A 152 13.84 -6.23 8.07
CA ASN A 152 12.47 -6.58 7.68
C ASN A 152 11.57 -5.36 7.38
N GLY A 153 12.16 -4.22 6.99
CA GLY A 153 11.42 -2.98 6.77
C GLY A 153 10.94 -2.27 8.04
N GLY A 154 11.37 -2.74 9.23
CA GLY A 154 10.98 -2.18 10.53
C GLY A 154 9.47 -2.17 10.75
N GLU A 155 8.99 -1.11 11.39
CA GLU A 155 7.58 -0.99 11.77
C GLU A 155 6.63 -0.89 10.56
N PHE A 156 7.06 -0.24 9.46
CA PHE A 156 6.30 -0.24 8.20
C PHE A 156 6.20 -1.64 7.58
N GLY A 157 7.26 -2.45 7.69
CA GLY A 157 7.23 -3.85 7.25
C GLY A 157 6.20 -4.67 8.02
N ARG A 158 6.21 -4.55 9.35
CA ARG A 158 5.24 -5.22 10.23
C ARG A 158 3.79 -4.81 9.91
N VAL A 159 3.53 -3.51 9.89
CA VAL A 159 2.17 -2.97 9.66
C VAL A 159 1.68 -3.23 8.24
N GLY A 160 2.55 -3.09 7.24
CA GLY A 160 2.24 -3.45 5.86
C GLY A 160 1.87 -4.92 5.71
N GLY A 161 2.60 -5.81 6.40
CA GLY A 161 2.30 -7.24 6.43
C GLY A 161 0.92 -7.53 7.02
N HIS A 162 0.53 -6.86 8.11
CA HIS A 162 -0.82 -6.96 8.67
C HIS A 162 -1.88 -6.45 7.70
N TRP A 163 -1.67 -5.28 7.07
CA TRP A 163 -2.64 -4.75 6.10
C TRP A 163 -2.87 -5.73 4.94
N LEU A 164 -1.78 -6.25 4.36
CA LEU A 164 -1.84 -7.22 3.25
C LEU A 164 -2.51 -8.53 3.68
N LYS A 165 -2.17 -9.08 4.86
CA LYS A 165 -2.83 -10.30 5.38
C LYS A 165 -4.32 -10.10 5.58
N TRP A 166 -4.72 -8.94 6.10
CA TRP A 166 -6.13 -8.66 6.27
C TRP A 166 -6.84 -8.50 4.91
N GLN A 167 -6.39 -7.58 4.07
CA GLN A 167 -7.09 -7.24 2.82
C GLN A 167 -7.06 -8.38 1.81
N LEU A 168 -5.93 -9.08 1.69
CA LEU A 168 -5.75 -10.10 0.65
C LEU A 168 -6.06 -11.52 1.13
N LYS A 169 -5.89 -11.82 2.42
CA LYS A 169 -6.12 -13.18 2.98
C LYS A 169 -7.29 -13.26 3.95
N GLY A 170 -7.94 -12.14 4.27
CA GLY A 170 -9.05 -12.11 5.22
C GLY A 170 -8.66 -12.37 6.68
N ASP A 171 -7.38 -12.17 7.03
CA ASP A 171 -6.85 -12.52 8.35
C ASP A 171 -7.47 -11.66 9.48
N PRO A 172 -8.27 -12.25 10.40
CA PRO A 172 -8.96 -11.49 11.44
C PRO A 172 -8.00 -10.95 12.51
N ALA A 173 -6.88 -11.61 12.76
CA ALA A 173 -5.88 -11.13 13.72
C ALA A 173 -5.20 -9.84 13.22
N SER A 174 -4.89 -9.79 11.93
CA SER A 174 -4.36 -8.58 11.30
C SER A 174 -5.42 -7.49 11.18
N LYS A 175 -6.68 -7.83 10.92
CA LYS A 175 -7.80 -6.87 10.96
C LYS A 175 -7.87 -6.11 12.29
N ALA A 176 -7.69 -6.82 13.40
CA ALA A 176 -7.72 -6.23 14.75
C ALA A 176 -6.62 -5.19 15.01
N GLN A 177 -5.58 -5.12 14.16
CA GLN A 177 -4.58 -4.05 14.25
C GLN A 177 -5.15 -2.69 13.83
N PHE A 178 -6.15 -2.67 12.94
CA PHE A 178 -6.66 -1.45 12.30
C PHE A 178 -8.07 -1.08 12.75
N VAL A 179 -8.94 -2.06 13.04
CA VAL A 179 -10.37 -1.83 13.28
C VAL A 179 -10.73 -1.90 14.77
N GLY A 180 -11.72 -1.11 15.18
CA GLY A 180 -12.28 -1.11 16.54
C GLY A 180 -11.66 -0.05 17.47
N THR A 181 -12.36 0.28 18.56
CA THR A 181 -11.91 1.29 19.54
C THR A 181 -10.60 0.90 20.24
N GLY A 182 -10.37 -0.40 20.43
CA GLY A 182 -9.12 -0.96 20.97
C GLY A 182 -8.21 -1.57 19.91
N CYS A 183 -8.14 -0.98 18.71
CA CYS A 183 -7.30 -1.52 17.64
C CYS A 183 -5.83 -1.62 18.09
N GLY A 184 -5.10 -2.62 17.61
CA GLY A 184 -3.72 -2.86 18.03
C GLY A 184 -2.81 -1.64 17.85
N LEU A 185 -2.94 -0.91 16.74
CA LEU A 185 -2.16 0.31 16.51
C LEU A 185 -2.62 1.49 17.36
N CYS A 186 -3.88 1.51 17.79
CA CYS A 186 -4.46 2.60 18.60
C CYS A 186 -3.81 2.70 20.00
N ALA A 187 -3.11 1.65 20.45
CA ALA A 187 -2.42 1.58 21.74
C ALA A 187 -0.89 1.71 21.62
N THR A 188 -0.40 2.25 20.50
CA THR A 188 1.02 2.39 20.18
C THR A 188 1.35 3.84 19.82
N ASP A 189 2.57 4.11 19.36
CA ASP A 189 3.02 5.44 18.92
C ASP A 189 2.41 5.92 17.59
N TRP A 190 1.56 5.11 16.96
CA TRP A 190 0.86 5.48 15.73
C TRP A 190 -0.30 6.45 16.00
N ASP A 191 -0.31 7.61 15.32
CA ASP A 191 -1.52 8.44 15.21
C ASP A 191 -2.45 7.86 14.12
N VAL A 192 -3.59 7.32 14.54
CA VAL A 192 -4.51 6.54 13.71
C VAL A 192 -5.80 7.30 13.41
N ARG A 193 -6.18 7.33 12.14
CA ARG A 193 -7.47 7.83 11.63
C ARG A 193 -8.12 6.82 10.71
N ARG A 194 -9.45 6.78 10.71
CA ARG A 194 -10.26 5.82 9.97
C ARG A 194 -11.49 6.48 9.37
N LYS A 195 -11.90 6.03 8.18
CA LYS A 195 -13.18 6.34 7.55
C LYS A 195 -13.80 5.04 7.06
N ASP A 196 -15.06 4.78 7.42
CA ASP A 196 -15.86 3.66 6.88
C ASP A 196 -15.16 2.28 6.91
N LEU A 197 -14.22 2.08 7.85
CA LEU A 197 -13.37 0.91 7.94
C LEU A 197 -13.91 -0.05 9.00
N SER A 198 -14.32 -1.26 8.58
CA SER A 198 -15.05 -2.21 9.42
C SER A 198 -14.51 -3.63 9.42
#